data_AF-A0A7G7CRN8-F1
#
_entry.id   AF-A0A7G7CRN8-F1
#
_cell.length_a   1.000
_cell.length_b   1.000
_cell.length_c   1.000
_cell.angle_alpha   90.00
_cell.angle_beta   90.00
_cell.angle_gamma   90.00
#
_symmetry.space_group_name_H-M   'P 1'
#
loop_
_entity.id
_entity.type
_entity.pdbx_description
1 polymer ?
#
loop_
_entity_poly.entity_id
_entity_poly.type
_entity_poly.pdbx_seq_one_letter_code
_entity_poly.pdbx_strand_id
1 'polypeptide(L)'
;MRDLRDFYDPHLYLPINGKTYTVKAPTAELGLRIKRHTVDPDSDPSQEIRFIAELLGATYDEDTDTMAGGLWDELNADGVPYTEILHVGNTAMAHYGVSPEFGEMWWETRLGKEHLPLLPEAMEQWELEKQQAAKKTSRKKTTS
;
A
#
# COMPACT_ATOMS: atom_id res chain seq x y z
N MET A 1 -25.82 0.33 -19.05
CA MET A 1 -24.53 0.10 -18.37
C MET A 1 -24.81 0.06 -16.87
N ARG A 2 -24.18 -0.84 -16.10
CA ARG A 2 -24.34 -0.92 -14.63
C ARG A 2 -23.48 0.16 -13.96
N ASP A 3 -23.83 0.60 -12.75
CA ASP A 3 -23.01 1.56 -12.01
C ASP A 3 -21.67 0.91 -11.65
N LEU A 4 -20.57 1.67 -11.75
CA LEU A 4 -19.22 1.16 -11.47
C LEU A 4 -19.08 0.71 -10.01
N ARG A 5 -19.74 1.40 -9.08
CA ARG A 5 -19.68 1.12 -7.64
C ARG A 5 -20.46 -0.12 -7.23
N ASP A 6 -21.30 -0.65 -8.12
CA ASP A 6 -22.01 -1.92 -7.87
C ASP A 6 -21.08 -3.14 -7.91
N PHE A 7 -19.88 -3.02 -8.50
CA PHE A 7 -18.99 -4.17 -8.71
C PHE A 7 -17.50 -3.86 -8.53
N TYR A 8 -17.13 -2.59 -8.30
CA TYR A 8 -15.74 -2.21 -8.11
C TYR A 8 -15.58 -1.21 -6.97
N ASP A 9 -14.75 -1.59 -5.99
CA ASP A 9 -14.29 -0.75 -4.90
C ASP A 9 -12.78 -0.50 -5.06
N PRO A 10 -12.34 0.76 -5.25
CA PRO A 10 -10.93 1.10 -5.41
C PRO A 10 -10.19 1.29 -4.08
N HIS A 11 -10.85 1.13 -2.93
CA HIS A 11 -10.21 1.26 -1.62
C HIS A 11 -9.25 0.10 -1.35
N LEU A 12 -8.19 0.41 -0.60
CA LEU A 12 -7.18 -0.55 -0.20
C LEU A 12 -7.48 -1.02 1.23
N TYR A 13 -7.48 -2.34 1.43
CA TYR A 13 -7.82 -2.98 2.69
C TYR A 13 -6.62 -3.73 3.25
N LEU A 14 -6.21 -3.37 4.46
CA LEU A 14 -4.96 -3.83 5.08
C LEU A 14 -5.24 -4.47 6.44
N PRO A 15 -5.18 -5.81 6.56
CA PRO A 15 -5.51 -6.52 7.79
C PRO A 15 -4.32 -6.57 8.76
N ILE A 16 -4.48 -6.03 9.98
CA ILE A 16 -3.49 -6.12 11.06
C ILE A 16 -4.21 -6.57 12.33
N ASN A 17 -3.68 -7.61 13.00
CA ASN A 17 -4.21 -8.13 14.27
C ASN A 17 -5.73 -8.41 14.28
N GLY A 18 -6.26 -8.95 13.19
CA GLY A 18 -7.70 -9.28 13.06
C GLY A 18 -8.62 -8.08 12.80
N LYS A 19 -8.09 -6.86 12.72
CA LYS A 19 -8.80 -5.66 12.25
C LYS A 19 -8.34 -5.33 10.83
N THR A 20 -9.26 -4.88 9.98
CA THR A 20 -8.94 -4.41 8.63
C THR A 20 -9.03 -2.90 8.58
N TYR A 21 -7.92 -2.26 8.24
CA TYR A 21 -7.84 -0.82 8.03
C TYR A 21 -8.09 -0.50 6.56
N THR A 22 -8.70 0.65 6.29
CA THR A 22 -9.06 1.06 4.93
C THR A 22 -8.35 2.35 4.57
N VAL A 23 -7.48 2.28 3.56
CA VAL A 23 -6.94 3.46 2.89
C VAL A 23 -7.89 3.83 1.77
N LYS A 24 -8.40 5.06 1.79
CA LYS A 24 -9.31 5.54 0.76
C LYS A 24 -8.54 5.74 -0.54
N ALA A 25 -9.22 5.51 -1.66
CA ALA A 25 -8.63 5.74 -2.97
C ALA A 25 -8.39 7.24 -3.13
N PRO A 26 -7.20 7.66 -3.58
CA PRO A 26 -6.88 9.07 -3.71
C PRO A 26 -7.75 9.74 -4.77
N THR A 27 -7.87 11.06 -4.69
CA THR A 27 -8.44 11.86 -5.78
C THR A 27 -7.54 11.78 -7.02
N ALA A 28 -8.06 12.17 -8.18
CA ALA A 28 -7.27 12.19 -9.41
C ALA A 28 -6.01 13.08 -9.28
N GLU A 29 -6.11 14.20 -8.57
CA GLU A 29 -5.00 15.11 -8.35
C GLU A 29 -3.89 14.47 -7.51
N LEU A 30 -4.24 13.88 -6.37
CA LEU A 30 -3.28 13.20 -5.51
C LEU A 30 -2.67 11.98 -6.23
N GLY A 31 -3.50 11.18 -6.92
CA GLY A 31 -3.03 10.04 -7.71
C GLY A 31 -2.03 10.42 -8.80
N LEU A 32 -2.24 11.54 -9.51
CA LEU A 32 -1.28 12.04 -10.50
C LEU A 32 0.03 12.51 -9.88
N ARG A 33 -0.02 13.14 -8.70
CA ARG A 33 1.19 13.57 -7.96
C ARG A 33 2.01 12.37 -7.49
N ILE A 34 1.35 11.37 -6.89
CA ILE A 34 2.00 10.12 -6.47
C ILE A 34 2.63 9.44 -7.69
N LYS A 35 1.87 9.23 -8.77
CA LYS A 35 2.39 8.58 -9.98
C LYS A 35 3.61 9.30 -10.56
N ARG A 36 3.59 10.63 -10.61
CA ARG A 36 4.74 11.42 -11.07
C ARG A 36 5.96 11.20 -10.18
N HIS A 37 5.76 11.26 -8.87
CA HIS A 37 6.83 11.03 -7.90
C HIS A 37 7.43 9.62 -8.04
N THR A 38 6.60 8.59 -8.15
CA THR A 38 7.06 7.19 -8.23
C THR A 38 7.85 6.86 -9.50
N VAL A 39 7.59 7.53 -10.64
CA VAL A 39 8.30 7.25 -11.91
C VAL A 39 9.49 8.16 -12.15
N ASP A 40 9.64 9.23 -11.38
CA ASP A 40 10.71 10.22 -11.54
C ASP A 40 11.96 9.76 -10.77
N PRO A 41 13.07 9.44 -11.47
CA PRO A 41 14.30 8.98 -10.83
C PRO A 41 15.00 10.07 -10.00
N ASP A 42 14.67 11.35 -10.25
CA ASP A 42 15.22 12.49 -9.52
C ASP A 42 14.27 12.98 -8.41
N SER A 43 13.22 12.21 -8.11
CA SER A 43 12.28 12.54 -7.04
C SER A 43 12.95 12.57 -5.68
N ASP A 44 12.59 13.59 -4.87
CA ASP A 44 13.11 13.76 -3.53
C ASP A 44 12.44 12.78 -2.55
N PRO A 45 13.16 11.79 -1.97
CA PRO A 45 12.59 10.82 -1.05
C PRO A 45 11.97 11.44 0.21
N SER A 46 12.36 12.66 0.59
CA SER A 46 11.78 13.35 1.75
C SER A 46 10.29 13.66 1.56
N GLN A 47 9.80 13.64 0.32
CA GLN A 47 8.40 13.90 -0.02
C GLN A 47 7.48 12.72 0.27
N GLU A 48 8.01 11.51 0.40
CA GLU A 48 7.22 10.29 0.59
C GLU A 48 6.33 10.39 1.84
N ILE A 49 6.85 10.96 2.94
CA ILE A 49 6.10 11.09 4.18
C ILE A 49 4.86 11.99 4.02
N ARG A 50 4.94 13.02 3.16
CA ARG A 50 3.80 13.89 2.85
C ARG A 50 2.73 13.16 2.06
N PHE A 51 3.13 12.37 1.06
CA PHE A 51 2.18 11.54 0.32
C PHE A 51 1.53 10.47 1.19
N ILE A 52 2.31 9.84 2.08
CA ILE A 52 1.78 8.90 3.08
C ILE A 52 0.74 9.61 3.96
N ALA A 53 1.05 10.79 4.50
CA ALA A 53 0.10 11.55 5.31
C ALA A 53 -1.21 11.81 4.54
N GLU A 54 -1.13 12.33 3.31
CA GLU A 54 -2.30 12.59 2.47
C GLU A 54 -3.12 11.31 2.16
N LEU A 55 -2.46 10.19 1.86
CA LEU A 55 -3.10 8.89 1.61
C LEU A 55 -3.82 8.35 2.85
N LEU A 56 -3.22 8.53 4.03
CA LEU A 56 -3.83 8.16 5.31
C LEU A 56 -4.91 9.16 5.76
N GLY A 57 -5.12 10.26 5.04
CA GLY A 57 -6.02 11.34 5.44
C GLY A 57 -5.53 12.08 6.70
N ALA A 58 -4.23 12.01 6.97
CA ALA A 58 -3.54 12.68 8.05
C ALA A 58 -2.88 13.98 7.55
N THR A 59 -2.41 14.78 8.49
CA THR A 59 -1.58 15.97 8.24
C THR A 59 -0.19 15.72 8.83
N TYR A 60 0.84 16.04 8.07
CA TYR A 60 2.24 16.01 8.52
C TYR A 60 2.73 17.43 8.77
N ASP A 61 3.32 17.65 9.95
CA ASP A 61 3.97 18.88 10.37
C ASP A 61 5.48 18.68 10.30
N GLU A 62 6.13 19.43 9.41
CA GLU A 62 7.57 19.35 9.16
C GLU A 62 8.41 20.02 10.24
N ASP A 63 7.87 21.05 10.91
CA ASP A 63 8.62 21.78 11.91
C ASP A 63 8.81 20.93 13.18
N THR A 64 7.85 20.06 13.46
CA THR A 64 7.85 19.17 14.62
C THR A 64 8.11 17.71 14.30
N ASP A 65 8.17 17.34 13.02
CA ASP A 65 8.27 15.96 12.54
C ASP A 65 7.17 15.06 13.11
N THR A 66 5.91 15.54 13.05
CA THR A 66 4.76 14.84 13.61
C THR A 66 3.64 14.65 12.60
N MET A 67 2.93 13.53 12.70
CA MET A 67 1.73 13.26 11.91
C MET A 67 0.51 13.13 12.83
N ALA A 68 -0.64 13.64 12.38
CA ALA A 68 -1.90 13.59 13.12
C ALA A 68 -3.11 13.51 12.19
N GLY A 69 -4.18 12.87 12.66
CA GLY A 69 -5.47 12.75 11.97
C GLY A 69 -5.62 11.49 11.13
N GLY A 70 -6.82 11.33 10.57
CA GLY A 70 -7.13 10.24 9.63
C GLY A 70 -6.87 8.84 10.18
N LEU A 71 -6.38 7.98 9.30
CA LEU A 71 -6.04 6.59 9.62
C LEU A 71 -4.79 6.49 10.51
N TRP A 72 -3.91 7.50 10.50
CA TRP A 72 -2.74 7.54 11.37
C TRP A 72 -3.13 7.53 12.85
N ASP A 73 -4.10 8.37 13.24
CA ASP A 73 -4.59 8.41 14.63
C ASP A 73 -5.31 7.12 15.01
N GLU A 74 -6.07 6.53 14.10
CA GLU A 74 -6.77 5.26 14.35
C GLU A 74 -5.76 4.13 14.63
N LEU A 75 -4.73 4.00 13.80
CA LEU A 75 -3.67 3.00 13.97
C LEU A 75 -2.90 3.21 15.28
N ASN A 76 -2.58 4.47 15.61
CA ASN A 76 -1.91 4.80 16.87
C ASN A 76 -2.78 4.50 18.10
N ALA A 77 -4.08 4.82 18.04
CA ALA A 77 -5.01 4.54 19.13
C ALA A 77 -5.17 3.03 19.38
N ASP A 78 -5.07 2.22 18.33
CA ASP A 78 -5.09 0.75 18.41
C ASP A 78 -3.73 0.14 18.82
N GLY A 79 -2.70 0.97 19.03
CA GLY A 79 -1.38 0.55 19.49
C GLY A 79 -0.55 -0.16 18.41
N VAL A 80 -0.84 0.09 17.13
CA VAL A 80 -0.05 -0.46 16.01
C VAL A 80 1.37 0.16 16.05
N PRO A 81 2.43 -0.65 15.98
CA PRO A 81 3.80 -0.14 16.00
C PRO A 81 4.09 0.78 14.82
N TYR A 82 4.91 1.81 15.04
CA TYR A 82 5.31 2.79 14.02
C TYR A 82 5.74 2.17 12.68
N THR A 83 6.55 1.10 12.71
CA THR A 83 7.01 0.42 11.50
C THR A 83 5.88 -0.20 10.69
N GLU A 84 4.84 -0.71 11.35
CA GLU A 84 3.65 -1.24 10.67
C GLU A 84 2.77 -0.12 10.13
N ILE A 85 2.67 1.01 10.84
CA ILE A 85 1.95 2.20 10.35
C ILE A 85 2.62 2.77 9.09
N LEU A 86 3.95 2.87 9.08
CA LEU A 86 4.67 3.24 7.87
C LEU A 86 4.48 2.21 6.77
N HIS A 87 4.53 0.91 7.08
CA HIS A 87 4.28 -0.14 6.10
C HIS A 87 2.90 0.01 5.43
N VAL A 88 1.85 0.38 6.18
CA VAL A 88 0.53 0.74 5.62
C VAL A 88 0.65 1.88 4.61
N GLY A 89 1.37 2.94 4.96
CA GLY A 89 1.62 4.09 4.07
C GLY A 89 2.39 3.73 2.81
N ASN A 90 3.51 3.01 2.96
CA ASN A 90 4.34 2.57 1.84
C ASN A 90 3.60 1.58 0.93
N THR A 91 2.79 0.68 1.50
CA THR A 91 1.90 -0.20 0.71
C THR A 91 0.87 0.61 -0.07
N ALA A 92 0.30 1.67 0.50
CA ALA A 92 -0.61 2.56 -0.23
C ALA A 92 0.10 3.31 -1.38
N MET A 93 1.33 3.79 -1.16
CA MET A 93 2.18 4.38 -2.20
C MET A 93 2.46 3.39 -3.33
N ALA A 94 2.85 2.16 -3.00
CA ALA A 94 3.08 1.09 -3.97
C ALA A 94 1.81 0.76 -4.78
N HIS A 95 0.68 0.64 -4.08
CA HIS A 95 -0.62 0.29 -4.68
C HIS A 95 -1.11 1.36 -5.67
N TYR A 96 -1.14 2.63 -5.26
CA TYR A 96 -1.70 3.72 -6.06
C TYR A 96 -0.68 4.39 -6.99
N GLY A 97 0.61 4.30 -6.69
CA GLY A 97 1.70 4.88 -7.50
C GLY A 97 2.18 3.96 -8.61
N VAL A 98 2.23 2.64 -8.37
CA VAL A 98 2.69 1.64 -9.35
C VAL A 98 1.51 0.84 -9.88
N SER A 99 0.98 -0.09 -9.07
CA SER A 99 -0.19 -0.90 -9.40
C SER A 99 -0.76 -1.62 -8.17
N PRO A 100 -2.03 -2.05 -8.20
CA PRO A 100 -2.62 -2.83 -7.12
C PRO A 100 -1.83 -4.08 -6.75
N GLU A 101 -1.31 -4.80 -7.75
CA GLU A 101 -0.56 -6.04 -7.56
C GLU A 101 0.81 -5.77 -6.91
N PHE A 102 1.46 -4.65 -7.26
CA PHE A 102 2.71 -4.24 -6.61
C PHE A 102 2.48 -3.85 -5.14
N GLY A 103 1.35 -3.21 -4.83
CA GLY A 103 0.93 -2.97 -3.45
C GLY A 103 0.76 -4.26 -2.64
N GLU A 104 0.13 -5.28 -3.22
CA GLU A 104 -0.01 -6.60 -2.57
C GLU A 104 1.35 -7.27 -2.33
N MET A 105 2.24 -7.26 -3.33
CA MET A 105 3.62 -7.73 -3.17
C MET A 105 4.33 -7.02 -2.03
N TRP A 106 4.21 -5.69 -1.98
CA TRP A 106 4.82 -4.87 -0.95
C TRP A 106 4.31 -5.28 0.43
N TRP A 107 3.00 -5.37 0.58
CA TRP A 107 2.33 -5.76 1.82
C TRP A 107 2.88 -7.08 2.37
N GLU A 108 3.02 -8.09 1.53
CA GLU A 108 3.39 -9.45 1.94
C GLU A 108 4.90 -9.64 2.19
N THR A 109 5.76 -8.87 1.52
CA THR A 109 7.19 -9.22 1.44
C THR A 109 8.15 -8.16 1.98
N ARG A 110 7.69 -6.91 2.16
CA ARG A 110 8.59 -5.76 2.38
C ARG A 110 8.63 -5.23 3.81
N LEU A 111 7.80 -5.72 4.73
CA LEU A 111 7.86 -5.32 6.13
C LEU A 111 9.25 -5.59 6.73
N GLY A 112 9.91 -4.55 7.24
CA GLY A 112 11.26 -4.58 7.79
C GLY A 112 12.39 -4.64 6.75
N LYS A 113 12.05 -4.57 5.46
CA LYS A 113 12.98 -4.62 4.31
C LYS A 113 12.82 -3.41 3.39
N GLU A 114 12.13 -2.37 3.84
CA GLU A 114 11.72 -1.22 3.04
C GLU A 114 12.92 -0.50 2.42
N HIS A 115 14.04 -0.42 3.15
CA HIS A 115 15.31 0.20 2.74
C HIS A 115 16.15 -0.62 1.75
N LEU A 116 15.84 -1.91 1.55
CA LEU A 116 16.62 -2.77 0.66
C LEU A 116 16.24 -2.50 -0.79
N PRO A 117 17.19 -2.47 -1.74
CA PRO A 117 16.83 -2.32 -3.15
C PRO A 117 15.87 -3.44 -3.59
N LEU A 118 14.93 -3.10 -4.48
CA LEU A 118 14.10 -4.10 -5.15
C LEU A 118 15.00 -4.88 -6.11
N LEU A 119 15.49 -6.03 -5.67
CA LEU A 119 16.25 -6.92 -6.54
C LEU A 119 15.29 -7.53 -7.57
N PRO A 120 15.70 -7.66 -8.86
CA PRO A 120 14.89 -8.34 -9.88
C PRO A 120 14.40 -9.72 -9.42
N GLU A 121 15.25 -10.43 -8.68
CA GLU A 121 14.96 -11.73 -8.08
C GLU A 121 13.77 -11.72 -7.12
N ALA A 122 13.55 -10.63 -6.38
CA ALA A 122 12.41 -10.51 -5.46
C ALA A 122 11.07 -10.39 -6.20
N MET A 123 11.06 -9.69 -7.35
CA MET A 123 9.88 -9.64 -8.22
C MET A 123 9.63 -11.00 -8.89
N GLU A 124 10.68 -11.65 -9.41
CA GLU A 124 10.60 -12.99 -10.00
C GLU A 124 10.11 -14.04 -9.00
N GLN A 125 10.61 -14.01 -7.75
CA GLN A 125 10.16 -14.90 -6.68
C GLN A 125 8.68 -14.72 -6.36
N TRP A 126 8.22 -13.47 -6.25
CA TRP A 126 6.81 -13.19 -6.00
C TRP A 126 5.90 -13.64 -7.15
N GLU A 127 6.31 -13.42 -8.41
CA GLU A 127 5.57 -13.94 -9.57
C GLU A 127 5.48 -15.47 -9.55
N LEU A 128 6.57 -16.16 -9.19
CA LEU A 128 6.59 -17.63 -9.04
C LEU A 128 5.67 -18.09 -7.90
N GLU A 129 5.69 -17.41 -6.76
CA GLU A 129 4.84 -17.72 -5.60
C GLU A 129 3.35 -17.54 -5.93
N LYS A 130 2.98 -16.44 -6.61
CA LYS A 130 1.60 -16.23 -7.10
C LYS A 130 1.17 -17.29 -8.10
N GLN A 131 2.03 -17.66 -9.06
CA GLN A 131 1.72 -18.72 -10.02
C GLN A 131 1.53 -20.08 -9.33
N GLN A 132 2.32 -20.38 -8.29
CA GLN A 132 2.17 -21.59 -7.50
C GLN A 132 0.90 -21.58 -6.65
N ALA A 133 0.55 -20.44 -6.04
CA ALA A 133 -0.68 -20.25 -5.28
C ALA A 133 -1.93 -20.44 -6.17
N ALA A 134 -1.95 -19.84 -7.36
CA ALA A 134 -3.02 -19.99 -8.36
C ALA A 134 -3.19 -21.43 -8.86
N LYS A 135 -2.08 -22.17 -9.05
CA LYS A 135 -2.13 -23.60 -9.42
C LYS A 135 -2.68 -24.47 -8.30
N LYS A 136 -2.39 -24.16 -7.03
CA LYS A 136 -2.91 -24.89 -5.86
C LYS A 136 -4.41 -24.67 -5.67
N THR A 137 -4.92 -23.45 -5.86
CA THR A 137 -6.37 -23.15 -5.78
C THR A 137 -7.15 -23.74 -6.96
N SER A 138 -6.57 -23.79 -8.16
CA SER A 138 -7.19 -24.45 -9.32
C SER A 138 -7.34 -25.97 -9.12
N ARG A 139 -6.31 -26.66 -8.60
CA ARG A 139 -6.36 -28.10 -8.33
C ARG A 139 -7.40 -28.51 -7.28
N LYS A 140 -7.68 -27.67 -6.29
CA LYS A 140 -8.74 -27.92 -5.29
C LYS A 140 -10.17 -27.80 -5.85
N LYS A 141 -10.38 -27.08 -6.95
CA LYS A 141 -11.72 -26.92 -7.57
C LYS A 141 -12.10 -28.07 -8.51
N THR A 142 -11.14 -28.87 -8.99
CA THR A 142 -11.38 -29.99 -9.91
C THR A 142 -11.57 -31.34 -9.22
N THR A 143 -11.49 -31.37 -7.89
CA THR A 143 -11.75 -32.55 -7.05
C THR A 143 -12.91 -32.26 -6.10
N SER A 144 -14.11 -32.09 -6.65
CA SER A 144 -15.38 -32.21 -5.94
C SER A 144 -16.48 -32.64 -6.88
#